data_AF-A0A1Y2AX85-F1
#
_entry.id   AF-A0A1Y2AX85-F1
#
_cell.length_a   1.000
_cell.length_b   1.000
_cell.length_c   1.000
_cell.angle_alpha   90.00
_cell.angle_beta   90.00
_cell.angle_gamma   90.00
#
_symmetry.space_group_name_H-M   'P 1'
#
loop_
_entity.id
_entity.type
_entity.pdbx_description
1 polymer ?
#
loop_
_entity_poly.entity_id
_entity_poly.type
_entity_poly.pdbx_seq_one_letter_code
_entity_poly.pdbx_strand_id
1 'polypeptide(L)'
;YKALKTEQGVFTTPPYSAAIKPLWRFADEAAAIKSSEAIWERFIEYRNQSDFIGMDISRKFIQMGRTRSLRYALRRSGRKYDPSSGKEMERTGEVYDVEKSKGARVFETVLERCWSDIIYSEAFEAFR
;
A
#
# COMPACT_ATOMS: atom_id res chain seq x y z
N TYR A 1 2.79 11.99 3.84
CA TYR A 1 2.54 10.72 4.52
C TYR A 1 3.81 10.33 5.25
N LYS A 2 3.80 10.33 6.58
CA LYS A 2 4.92 9.93 7.42
C LYS A 2 4.68 8.45 7.76
N ALA A 3 5.64 7.57 7.47
CA ALA A 3 5.50 6.16 7.82
C ALA A 3 5.33 6.04 9.34
N LEU A 4 4.24 5.42 9.78
CA LEU A 4 3.97 5.19 11.20
C LEU A 4 4.84 4.03 11.70
N LYS A 5 5.14 3.99 13.01
CA LYS A 5 5.87 2.87 13.66
C LYS A 5 5.19 1.52 13.38
N THR A 6 3.88 1.56 13.18
CA THR A 6 3.05 0.41 12.83
C THR A 6 3.34 -0.16 11.45
N GLU A 7 4.00 0.52 10.52
CA GLU A 7 4.33 0.00 9.17
C GLU A 7 5.66 -0.77 9.07
N GLN A 8 6.35 -0.96 10.21
CA GLN A 8 7.57 -1.77 10.23
C GLN A 8 7.25 -3.25 9.92
N GLY A 9 8.24 -3.93 9.34
CA GLY A 9 8.19 -5.37 9.09
C GLY A 9 7.56 -5.83 7.77
N VAL A 10 6.95 -4.94 6.97
CA VAL A 10 6.13 -5.41 5.82
C VAL A 10 6.87 -6.32 4.83
N PHE A 11 8.16 -6.09 4.61
CA PHE A 11 8.98 -6.92 3.71
C PHE A 11 9.73 -8.04 4.43
N THR A 12 9.79 -8.02 5.76
CA THR A 12 10.67 -8.87 6.57
C THR A 12 9.91 -9.85 7.47
N THR A 13 8.59 -9.97 7.31
CA THR A 13 7.76 -10.92 8.07
C THR A 13 7.30 -12.08 7.17
N PRO A 14 8.16 -13.07 6.88
CA PRO A 14 7.73 -14.32 6.25
C PRO A 14 6.85 -15.14 7.21
N PRO A 15 5.95 -16.00 6.71
CA PRO A 15 5.72 -16.31 5.29
C PRO A 15 4.89 -15.26 4.54
N TYR A 16 4.23 -14.35 5.27
CA TYR A 16 3.28 -13.37 4.73
C TYR A 16 3.91 -12.44 3.68
N SER A 17 5.03 -11.80 4.02
CA SER A 17 5.69 -10.86 3.12
C SER A 17 6.15 -11.52 1.82
N ALA A 18 6.58 -12.78 1.89
CA ALA A 18 6.99 -13.58 0.74
C ALA A 18 5.80 -13.96 -0.14
N ALA A 19 4.64 -14.28 0.46
CA ALA A 19 3.42 -14.61 -0.27
C ALA A 19 2.78 -13.40 -0.97
N ILE A 20 2.84 -12.21 -0.35
CA ILE A 20 2.14 -11.01 -0.82
C ILE A 20 2.98 -10.19 -1.81
N LYS A 21 4.31 -10.14 -1.62
CA LYS A 21 5.22 -9.35 -2.48
C LYS A 21 5.11 -9.65 -3.99
N PRO A 22 4.91 -10.90 -4.45
CA PRO A 22 4.70 -11.20 -5.87
C PRO A 22 3.43 -10.58 -6.45
N LEU A 23 2.37 -10.46 -5.64
CA LEU A 23 1.07 -9.90 -6.02
C LEU A 23 1.10 -8.37 -6.15
N TRP A 24 2.09 -7.73 -5.53
CA TRP A 24 2.12 -6.28 -5.39
C TRP A 24 2.65 -5.55 -6.64
N ARG A 25 1.76 -4.89 -7.39
CA ARG A 25 2.01 -4.20 -8.66
C ARG A 25 1.20 -2.91 -8.73
N PHE A 26 1.75 -1.86 -9.35
CA PHE A 26 1.11 -0.54 -9.45
C PHE A 26 1.60 0.23 -10.69
N ALA A 27 1.80 -0.49 -11.80
CA ALA A 27 2.30 0.09 -13.04
C ALA A 27 1.29 1.09 -13.65
N ASP A 28 0.01 0.81 -13.54
CA ASP A 28 -1.12 1.58 -14.07
C ASP A 28 -2.38 1.24 -13.24
N GLU A 29 -3.54 1.78 -13.63
CA GLU A 29 -4.81 1.50 -12.98
C GLU A 29 -5.15 0.00 -12.99
N ALA A 30 -5.02 -0.67 -14.14
CA ALA A 30 -5.37 -2.09 -14.28
C ALA A 30 -4.50 -3.00 -13.39
N ALA A 31 -3.19 -2.74 -13.33
CA ALA A 31 -2.26 -3.44 -12.46
C ALA A 31 -2.58 -3.17 -10.99
N ALA A 32 -2.99 -1.95 -10.63
CA ALA A 32 -3.40 -1.62 -9.27
C ALA A 32 -4.68 -2.36 -8.87
N ILE A 33 -5.68 -2.47 -9.76
CA ILE A 33 -6.91 -3.25 -9.52
C ILE A 33 -6.54 -4.70 -9.21
N LYS A 34 -5.88 -5.37 -10.16
CA LYS A 34 -5.48 -6.78 -10.02
C LYS A 34 -4.64 -7.02 -8.78
N SER A 35 -3.72 -6.11 -8.48
CA SER A 35 -2.86 -6.22 -7.30
C SER A 35 -3.64 -6.05 -6.00
N SER A 36 -4.47 -5.02 -5.91
CA SER A 36 -5.23 -4.72 -4.69
C SER A 36 -6.26 -5.81 -4.38
N GLU A 37 -6.91 -6.36 -5.40
CA GLU A 37 -7.85 -7.48 -5.27
C GLU A 37 -7.15 -8.76 -4.80
N ALA A 38 -6.02 -9.13 -5.42
CA ALA A 38 -5.28 -10.31 -4.99
C ALA A 38 -4.75 -10.20 -3.55
N ILE A 39 -4.35 -9.00 -3.12
CA ILE A 39 -3.91 -8.78 -1.73
C ILE A 39 -5.11 -8.76 -0.78
N TRP A 40 -6.26 -8.24 -1.22
CA TRP A 40 -7.51 -8.29 -0.46
C TRP A 40 -7.99 -9.73 -0.23
N GLU A 41 -7.88 -10.60 -1.24
CA GLU A 41 -8.17 -12.03 -1.08
C GLU A 41 -7.30 -12.67 0.00
N ARG A 42 -5.99 -12.35 0.04
CA ARG A 42 -5.10 -12.80 1.12
C ARG A 42 -5.52 -12.25 2.48
N PHE A 43 -5.91 -10.98 2.55
CA PHE A 43 -6.44 -10.39 3.78
C PHE A 43 -7.65 -11.18 4.30
N ILE A 44 -8.61 -11.50 3.43
CA ILE A 44 -9.80 -12.28 3.80
C ILE A 44 -9.44 -13.72 4.19
N GLU A 45 -8.49 -14.35 3.51
CA GLU A 45 -7.99 -15.68 3.86
C GLU A 45 -7.42 -15.69 5.29
N TYR A 46 -6.55 -14.72 5.63
CA TYR A 46 -6.00 -14.59 6.98
C TYR A 46 -7.06 -14.24 8.02
N ARG A 47 -8.03 -13.39 7.66
CA ARG A 47 -9.17 -13.07 8.52
C ARG A 47 -9.97 -14.31 8.89
N ASN A 48 -10.26 -15.19 7.93
CA ASN A 48 -10.99 -16.43 8.17
C ASN A 48 -10.21 -17.43 9.04
N GLN A 49 -8.89 -17.26 9.14
CA GLN A 49 -8.00 -18.02 10.02
C GLN A 49 -7.76 -17.33 11.37
N SER A 50 -8.41 -16.18 11.61
CA SER A 50 -8.14 -15.30 12.76
C SER A 50 -6.67 -14.88 12.89
N ASP A 51 -5.96 -14.81 11.76
CA ASP A 51 -4.54 -14.46 11.69
C ASP A 51 -4.35 -12.95 11.51
N PHE A 52 -4.17 -12.26 12.62
CA PHE A 52 -3.95 -10.82 12.63
C PHE A 52 -2.69 -10.39 11.89
N ILE A 53 -1.57 -11.12 12.01
CA ILE A 53 -0.31 -10.72 11.39
C ILE A 53 -0.46 -10.77 9.87
N GLY A 54 -1.09 -11.82 9.34
CA GLY A 54 -1.38 -11.93 7.91
C GLY A 54 -2.29 -10.81 7.39
N MET A 55 -3.35 -10.47 8.12
CA MET A 55 -4.22 -9.33 7.80
C MET A 55 -3.43 -8.01 7.78
N ASP A 56 -2.65 -7.76 8.83
CA ASP A 56 -1.89 -6.52 9.03
C ASP A 56 -0.82 -6.31 7.95
N ILE A 57 -0.08 -7.36 7.58
CA ILE A 57 0.89 -7.31 6.48
C ILE A 57 0.19 -7.05 5.14
N SER A 58 -0.95 -7.70 4.86
CA SER A 58 -1.73 -7.47 3.63
C SER A 58 -2.18 -6.00 3.51
N ARG A 59 -2.75 -5.46 4.59
CA ARG A 59 -3.19 -4.06 4.68
C ARG A 59 -2.03 -3.08 4.50
N LYS A 60 -0.85 -3.35 5.07
CA LYS A 60 0.36 -2.55 4.85
C LYS A 60 0.83 -2.57 3.38
N PHE A 61 0.77 -3.71 2.70
CA PHE A 61 1.11 -3.77 1.27
C PHE A 61 0.15 -2.92 0.42
N ILE A 62 -1.15 -2.95 0.72
CA ILE A 62 -2.16 -2.09 0.08
C ILE A 62 -1.82 -0.60 0.33
N GLN A 63 -1.54 -0.24 1.58
CA GLN A 63 -1.16 1.12 1.96
C GLN A 63 0.13 1.61 1.27
N MET A 64 1.12 0.72 1.15
CA MET A 64 2.33 1.00 0.38
C MET A 64 2.04 1.14 -1.11
N GLY A 65 1.10 0.38 -1.67
CA GLY A 65 0.61 0.51 -3.04
C GLY A 65 0.04 1.90 -3.30
N ARG A 66 -0.86 2.36 -2.44
CA ARG A 66 -1.41 3.74 -2.47
C ARG A 66 -0.29 4.78 -2.45
N THR A 67 0.61 4.66 -1.48
CA THR A 67 1.66 5.66 -1.25
C THR A 67 2.68 5.73 -2.39
N ARG A 68 3.07 4.58 -2.96
CA ARG A 68 3.99 4.54 -4.12
C ARG A 68 3.32 5.05 -5.39
N SER A 69 2.08 4.63 -5.66
CA SER A 69 1.33 5.11 -6.83
C SER A 69 1.18 6.63 -6.78
N LEU A 70 0.73 7.17 -5.64
CA LEU A 70 0.57 8.61 -5.46
C LEU A 70 1.90 9.37 -5.56
N ARG A 71 3.01 8.78 -5.06
CA ARG A 71 4.34 9.39 -5.20
C ARG A 71 4.74 9.54 -6.66
N TYR A 72 4.47 8.54 -7.51
CA TYR A 72 4.80 8.59 -8.93
C TYR A 72 3.84 9.50 -9.70
N ALA A 73 2.55 9.53 -9.34
CA ALA A 73 1.56 10.44 -9.90
C ALA A 73 1.97 11.91 -9.74
N LEU A 74 2.51 12.27 -8.57
CA LEU A 74 2.83 13.65 -8.19
C LEU A 74 4.29 14.07 -8.49
N ARG A 75 5.07 13.27 -9.23
CA ARG A 75 6.46 13.58 -9.53
C ARG A 75 6.76 13.43 -11.01
N ARG A 76 7.00 14.55 -11.69
CA ARG A 76 7.30 14.68 -13.12
C ARG A 76 8.34 13.69 -13.66
N SER A 77 9.32 13.27 -12.85
CA SER A 77 10.36 12.30 -13.23
C SER A 77 10.36 11.01 -12.39
N GLY A 78 9.41 10.86 -11.46
CA GLY A 78 9.41 9.82 -10.43
C GLY A 78 10.55 9.91 -9.41
N ARG A 79 11.48 10.88 -9.53
CA ARG A 79 12.64 11.02 -8.64
C ARG A 79 12.30 11.83 -7.39
N LYS A 80 12.84 11.37 -6.25
CA LYS A 80 12.69 12.06 -4.95
C LYS A 80 13.67 13.21 -4.77
N TYR A 81 14.87 13.04 -5.33
CA TYR A 81 15.98 13.95 -5.15
C TYR A 81 16.37 14.50 -6.51
N ASP A 82 16.66 15.79 -6.52
CA ASP A 82 17.20 16.45 -7.69
C ASP A 82 18.61 15.87 -7.98
N PRO A 83 18.92 15.45 -9.22
CA PRO A 83 20.17 14.75 -9.52
C PRO A 83 21.43 15.61 -9.39
N SER A 84 21.32 16.94 -9.53
CA SER A 84 22.48 17.85 -9.49
C SER A 84 22.72 18.40 -8.09
N SER A 85 21.66 18.63 -7.32
CA SER A 85 21.73 19.24 -5.98
C SER A 85 21.54 18.26 -4.83
N GLY A 86 21.01 17.06 -5.08
CA GLY A 86 20.71 16.06 -4.04
C GLY A 86 19.58 16.45 -3.08
N LYS A 87 18.96 17.62 -3.25
CA LYS A 87 17.87 18.12 -2.42
C LYS A 87 16.56 17.40 -2.75
N GLU A 88 15.70 17.22 -1.74
CA GLU A 88 14.36 16.68 -1.98
C GLU A 88 13.58 17.67 -2.85
N MET A 89 13.06 17.18 -3.97
CA MET A 89 12.25 18.00 -4.87
C MET A 89 10.92 18.35 -4.21
N GLU A 90 10.50 19.60 -4.36
CA GLU A 90 9.22 20.07 -3.84
C GLU A 90 8.04 19.33 -4.47
N ARG A 91 6.98 19.18 -3.69
CA ARG A 91 5.72 18.62 -4.15
C ARG A 91 4.92 19.77 -4.75
N THR A 92 4.85 19.83 -6.07
CA THR A 92 4.12 20.88 -6.80
C THR A 92 2.61 20.76 -6.63
N GLY A 93 2.10 19.60 -6.20
CA GLY A 93 0.67 19.32 -6.10
C GLY A 93 0.01 18.97 -7.44
N GLU A 94 0.76 19.09 -8.54
CA GLU A 94 0.32 18.71 -9.88
C GLU A 94 0.36 17.19 -10.07
N VAL A 95 -0.63 16.67 -10.79
CA VAL A 95 -0.66 15.27 -11.24
C VAL A 95 0.01 15.21 -12.60
N TYR A 96 1.17 14.56 -12.66
CA TYR A 96 1.94 14.34 -13.90
C TYR A 96 1.62 13.01 -14.58
N ASP A 97 1.14 12.04 -13.81
CA ASP A 97 0.75 10.72 -14.33
C ASP A 97 -0.64 10.35 -13.78
N VAL A 98 -1.63 10.45 -14.67
CA VAL A 98 -3.04 10.21 -14.36
C VAL A 98 -3.28 8.75 -14.01
N GLU A 99 -2.63 7.81 -14.70
CA GLU A 99 -2.80 6.37 -14.46
C GLU A 99 -2.27 5.96 -13.08
N LYS A 100 -1.15 6.54 -12.66
CA LYS A 100 -0.65 6.38 -11.27
C LYS A 100 -1.58 7.00 -10.24
N SER A 101 -2.23 8.12 -10.56
CA SER A 101 -3.19 8.76 -9.69
C SER A 101 -4.42 7.86 -9.47
N LYS A 102 -4.97 7.33 -10.57
CA LYS A 102 -6.08 6.36 -10.52
C LYS A 102 -5.68 5.09 -9.77
N GLY A 103 -4.50 4.54 -10.04
CA GLY A 103 -3.97 3.39 -9.29
C GLY A 103 -3.86 3.66 -7.79
N ALA A 104 -3.46 4.88 -7.39
CA ALA A 104 -3.47 5.28 -5.98
C ALA A 104 -4.89 5.26 -5.38
N ARG A 105 -5.89 5.73 -6.13
CA ARG A 105 -7.29 5.74 -5.70
C ARG A 105 -7.84 4.32 -5.54
N VAL A 106 -7.47 3.39 -6.43
CA VAL A 106 -7.82 1.97 -6.30
C VAL A 106 -7.31 1.39 -4.99
N PHE A 107 -6.02 1.56 -4.67
CA PHE A 107 -5.46 1.10 -3.41
C PHE A 107 -6.08 1.80 -2.19
N GLU A 108 -6.45 3.07 -2.31
CA GLU A 108 -7.13 3.81 -1.25
C GLU A 108 -8.49 3.21 -0.91
N THR A 109 -9.30 2.89 -1.92
CA THR A 109 -10.60 2.23 -1.71
C THR A 109 -10.44 0.88 -1.02
N VAL A 110 -9.44 0.07 -1.39
CA VAL A 110 -9.20 -1.22 -0.72
C VAL A 110 -8.63 -1.03 0.69
N LEU A 111 -7.80 -0.01 0.91
CA LEU A 111 -7.28 0.31 2.25
C LEU A 111 -8.42 0.70 3.21
N GLU A 112 -9.38 1.49 2.74
CA GLU A 112 -10.59 1.85 3.50
C GLU A 112 -11.41 0.61 3.87
N ARG A 113 -11.52 -0.37 2.96
CA ARG A 113 -12.17 -1.67 3.24
C ARG A 113 -11.46 -2.43 4.36
N CYS A 114 -10.11 -2.49 4.34
CA CYS A 114 -9.36 -3.13 5.42
C CYS A 114 -9.61 -2.48 6.79
N TRP A 115 -9.60 -1.14 6.85
CA TRP A 115 -9.84 -0.42 8.12
C TRP A 115 -11.29 -0.51 8.59
N SER A 116 -12.25 -0.65 7.67
CA SER A 116 -13.67 -0.79 7.97
C SER A 116 -14.06 -2.23 8.36
N ASP A 117 -13.16 -3.20 8.21
CA ASP A 117 -13.41 -4.56 8.65
C ASP A 117 -13.35 -4.65 10.18
N ILE A 118 -14.48 -5.02 10.78
CA ILE A 118 -14.65 -5.08 12.24
C ILE A 118 -13.65 -6.04 12.87
N ILE A 119 -13.46 -7.24 12.29
CA ILE A 119 -12.56 -8.26 12.86
C ILE A 119 -11.13 -7.74 12.90
N TYR A 120 -10.67 -7.13 11.80
CA TYR A 120 -9.34 -6.53 11.77
C TYR A 120 -9.23 -5.34 12.73
N SER A 121 -10.24 -4.46 12.80
CA SER A 121 -10.21 -3.30 13.69
C SER A 121 -10.11 -3.74 15.16
N GLU A 122 -10.89 -4.73 15.58
CA GLU A 122 -10.85 -5.29 16.93
C GLU A 122 -9.49 -5.92 17.24
N ALA A 123 -8.97 -6.75 16.32
CA ALA A 123 -7.67 -7.38 16.47
C ALA A 123 -6.52 -6.35 16.52
N PHE A 124 -6.62 -5.27 15.74
CA PHE A 124 -5.65 -4.19 15.71
C PHE A 124 -5.62 -3.39 17.02
N GLU A 125 -6.78 -3.09 17.60
CA GLU A 125 -6.86 -2.44 18.91
C GLU A 125 -6.37 -3.36 20.04
N ALA A 126 -6.67 -4.67 19.98
CA ALA A 126 -6.17 -5.64 20.95
C ALA A 126 -4.63 -5.85 20.88
N PHE A 127 -4.01 -5.61 19.73
CA PHE A 127 -2.56 -5.75 19.54
C PHE A 127 -1.76 -4.47 19.88
N ARG A 128 -2.42 -3.30 19.94
CA ARG A 128 -1.77 -2.01 20.19
C ARG A 128 -1.25 -1.87 21.62
#